data_AF-A0A936I6A6-F1
#
_entry.id   AF-A0A936I6A6-F1
#
_cell.length_a   1.000
_cell.length_b   1.000
_cell.length_c   1.000
_cell.angle_alpha   90.00
_cell.angle_beta   90.00
_cell.angle_gamma   90.00
#
_symmetry.space_group_name_H-M   'P 1'
#
loop_
_entity.id
_entity.type
_entity.pdbx_description
1 polymer ?
#
loop_
_entity_poly.entity_id
_entity_poly.type
_entity_poly.pdbx_seq_one_letter_code
_entity_poly.pdbx_strand_id
1 'polypeptide(L)' 'EELAYVAVDGKYGFIDKTGKIVINLQFDKASDFKEGMARVAVDDKSGFIDKSGNIVIHFPSLIMEVIFTKGCYCRCWE' A
#
# COMPACT_ATOMS: atom_id res chain seq x y z
N GLU A 1 9.20 -8.44 8.68
CA GLU A 1 8.69 -8.47 7.29
C GLU A 1 9.89 -8.57 6.34
N GLU A 2 9.69 -9.08 5.13
CA GLU A 2 10.79 -9.40 4.19
C GLU A 2 11.12 -8.30 3.19
N LEU A 3 10.28 -7.27 3.12
CA LEU A 3 10.44 -6.11 2.25
C LEU A 3 10.58 -4.85 3.10
N ALA A 4 11.45 -3.97 2.65
CA ALA A 4 11.60 -2.62 3.19
C ALA A 4 11.28 -1.60 2.09
N TYR A 5 10.69 -0.47 2.45
CA TYR A 5 10.51 0.62 1.50
C TYR A 5 11.84 1.36 1.31
N VAL A 6 12.05 1.86 0.10
CA VAL A 6 13.18 2.74 -0.23
C VAL A 6 12.65 3.96 -0.97
N ALA A 7 13.21 5.12 -0.64
CA ALA A 7 12.88 6.38 -1.31
C ALA A 7 14.08 6.83 -2.16
N VAL A 8 13.84 7.06 -3.44
CA VAL A 8 14.83 7.59 -4.39
C VAL A 8 14.13 8.68 -5.20
N ASP A 9 14.74 9.87 -5.26
CA ASP A 9 14.21 11.04 -6.00
C ASP A 9 12.74 11.40 -5.67
N GLY A 10 12.33 11.21 -4.41
CA GLY A 10 10.97 11.50 -3.94
C GLY A 10 9.93 10.46 -4.34
N LYS A 11 10.33 9.37 -4.99
CA LYS A 11 9.49 8.20 -5.24
C LYS A 11 9.87 7.05 -4.32
N TYR A 12 8.88 6.28 -3.94
CA TYR A 12 8.97 5.14 -3.04
C TYR A 12 8.75 3.85 -3.82
N GLY A 13 9.56 2.85 -3.49
CA GLY A 13 9.47 1.48 -3.98
C GLY A 13 9.81 0.52 -2.85
N PHE A 14 9.88 -0.77 -3.15
CA PHE A 14 10.19 -1.79 -2.15
C PHE A 14 11.31 -2.69 -2.63
N ILE A 15 12.21 -2.99 -1.70
CA ILE A 15 13.37 -3.86 -1.90
C ILE A 15 13.27 -5.09 -1.00
N ASP A 16 13.84 -6.19 -1.46
CA ASP A 16 14.05 -7.37 -0.64
C ASP A 16 15.29 -7.24 0.26
N LYS A 17 15.52 -8.26 1.10
CA LYS A 17 16.71 -8.34 1.99
C LYS A 17 18.04 -8.39 1.23
N THR A 18 18.02 -8.68 -0.07
CA THR A 18 19.22 -8.68 -0.93
C THR A 18 19.51 -7.29 -1.51
N GLY A 19 18.59 -6.33 -1.32
CA GLY A 19 18.66 -4.99 -1.88
C GLY A 19 18.12 -4.90 -3.31
N LYS A 20 17.47 -5.95 -3.82
CA LYS A 20 16.86 -5.94 -5.15
C LYS A 20 15.50 -5.26 -5.09
N ILE A 21 15.24 -4.37 -6.05
CA ILE A 21 13.91 -3.76 -6.23
C ILE A 21 12.93 -4.86 -6.63
N VAL A 22 11.96 -5.11 -5.76
CA VAL A 22 10.81 -6.00 -5.99
C VAL A 22 9.65 -5.20 -6.55
N ILE A 23 9.44 -3.99 -6.02
CA ILE A 23 8.40 -3.07 -6.47
C ILE A 23 9.04 -1.76 -6.86
N ASN A 24 8.81 -1.33 -8.10
CA ASN A 24 9.40 -0.13 -8.66
C ASN A 24 9.06 1.13 -7.84
N LEU A 25 9.95 2.11 -7.92
CA LEU A 25 9.84 3.45 -7.33
C LEU A 25 8.77 4.26 -8.05
N GLN A 26 7.50 3.95 -7.82
CA GLN A 26 6.35 4.56 -8.48
C GLN A 26 5.42 5.31 -7.52
N PHE A 27 5.57 5.09 -6.22
CA PHE A 27 4.69 5.66 -5.20
C PHE A 27 5.22 7.01 -4.71
N ASP A 28 4.34 7.93 -4.35
CA ASP A 28 4.73 9.20 -3.71
C ASP A 28 4.95 9.04 -2.21
N LYS A 29 4.29 8.05 -1.61
CA LYS A 29 4.51 7.63 -0.22
C LYS A 29 4.35 6.13 -0.10
N ALA A 30 5.15 5.54 0.78
CA ALA A 30 5.02 4.16 1.21
C ALA A 30 5.18 4.06 2.73
N SER A 31 4.58 3.05 3.33
CA SER A 31 4.76 2.67 4.74
C SER A 31 5.30 1.25 4.83
N ASP A 32 5.83 0.89 6.00
CA ASP A 32 6.27 -0.47 6.27
C ASP A 32 5.16 -1.49 6.06
N PHE A 33 5.56 -2.68 5.62
CA PHE A 33 4.67 -3.83 5.62
C PHE A 33 4.23 -4.15 7.06
N LYS A 34 2.93 -4.35 7.24
CA LYS A 34 2.30 -4.87 8.46
C LYS A 34 1.26 -5.89 8.04
N GLU A 35 1.28 -7.06 8.67
CA GLU A 35 0.33 -8.15 8.37
C GLU A 35 0.30 -8.53 6.88
N GLY A 36 1.46 -8.43 6.21
CA GLY A 36 1.60 -8.74 4.79
C GLY A 36 1.08 -7.70 3.80
N MET A 37 0.63 -6.53 4.26
CA MET A 37 0.24 -5.41 3.40
C MET A 37 1.04 -4.14 3.74
N ALA A 38 1.26 -3.29 2.73
CA ALA A 38 1.85 -1.98 2.93
C ALA A 38 0.93 -0.89 2.36
N ARG A 39 0.80 0.21 3.09
CA ARG A 39 0.07 1.39 2.60
C ARG A 39 0.95 2.16 1.62
N VAL A 40 0.40 2.49 0.46
CA VAL A 40 1.07 3.31 -0.56
C VAL A 40 0.16 4.45 -1.01
N ALA A 41 0.75 5.51 -1.53
CA ALA A 41 0.03 6.59 -2.17
C ALA A 41 0.64 6.91 -3.54
N VAL A 42 -0.21 7.20 -4.52
CA VAL A 42 0.17 7.70 -5.85
C VAL A 42 -0.72 8.90 -6.14
N ASP A 43 -0.10 10.06 -6.35
CA ASP A 43 -0.77 11.35 -6.46
C ASP A 43 -1.72 11.56 -5.26
N ASP A 44 -2.99 11.87 -5.52
CA ASP A 44 -4.01 12.04 -4.49
C ASP A 44 -4.61 10.71 -3.99
N LYS A 45 -4.25 9.57 -4.58
CA LYS A 45 -4.89 8.27 -4.31
C LYS A 45 -4.08 7.48 -3.29
N SER A 46 -4.76 6.91 -2.30
CA SER A 46 -4.15 6.01 -1.32
C SER A 46 -4.61 4.58 -1.57
N GLY A 47 -3.77 3.61 -1.24
CA GLY A 47 -4.11 2.20 -1.36
C GLY A 47 -3.26 1.30 -0.48
N PHE A 48 -3.56 0.02 -0.56
CA PHE A 48 -2.75 -1.04 0.04
C PHE A 48 -2.21 -1.95 -1.05
N ILE A 49 -0.97 -2.37 -0.88
CA ILE A 49 -0.33 -3.37 -1.74
C ILE A 49 0.05 -4.62 -0.93
N ASP A 50 0.07 -5.75 -1.60
CA ASP A 50 0.65 -6.98 -1.06
C ASP A 50 2.19 -7.03 -1.27
N LYS A 51 2.83 -8.09 -0.78
CA LYS A 51 4.28 -8.33 -0.94
C LYS A 51 4.72 -8.55 -2.39
N SER A 52 3.78 -8.83 -3.29
CA SER A 52 4.06 -9.01 -4.72
C SER A 52 3.92 -7.69 -5.49
N GLY A 53 3.46 -6.62 -4.84
CA GLY A 53 3.18 -5.32 -5.45
C GLY A 53 1.81 -5.23 -6.12
N ASN A 54 0.91 -6.19 -5.89
CA ASN A 54 -0.46 -6.08 -6.34
C ASN A 54 -1.22 -5.09 -5.47
N ILE A 55 -1.96 -4.18 -6.09
CA ILE A 55 -2.83 -3.25 -5.39
C ILE A 55 -4.05 -4.03 -4.89
N VAL A 56 -4.19 -4.15 -3.58
CA VAL A 56 -5.29 -4.85 -2.91
C VAL A 56 -6.48 -3.92 -2.69
N ILE A 57 -6.24 -2.63 -2.43
CA ILE A 57 -7.31 -1.65 -2.14
C ILE A 57 -6.97 -0.31 -2.78
N HIS A 58 -7.93 0.28 -3.49
CA HIS A 58 -7.82 1.62 -4.07
C HIS A 58 -8.82 2.56 -3.37
N PHE A 59 -8.34 3.61 -2.71
CA PHE A 59 -9.17 4.68 -2.18
C PHE A 59 -9.10 5.88 -3.13
N PRO A 60 -10.17 6.20 -3.88
CA PRO A 60 -10.24 7.47 -4.58
C PRO A 60 -10.38 8.62 -3.57
N SER A 61 -9.61 9.67 -3.82
CA SER A 61 -9.42 10.87 -2.98
C SER A 61 -10.70 11.66 -2.68
N LEU A 62 -11.79 11.37 -3.39
CA LEU A 62 -13.03 12.15 -3.38
C LEU A 62 -14.17 11.52 -2.56
N ILE A 63 -13.94 10.41 -1.85
CA ILE A 63 -14.95 9.82 -0.95
C ILE A 63 -14.32 9.35 0.37
N MET A 64 -13.90 10.32 1.20
CA MET A 64 -13.85 10.07 2.65
C MET A 64 -15.25 10.08 3.30
N GLU A 65 -16.32 10.48 2.59
CA GLU A 65 -17.66 10.64 3.17
C GLU A 65 -18.72 9.58 2.78
N VAL A 66 -18.36 8.38 2.30
CA VAL A 66 -19.40 7.37 1.96
C VAL A 66 -19.18 5.95 2.51
N ILE A 67 -18.10 5.67 3.25
CA ILE A 67 -17.93 4.32 3.84
C ILE A 67 -17.54 4.41 5.31
N PHE A 68 -18.33 5.11 6.14
CA PHE A 68 -18.39 4.79 7.58
C PHE A 68 -19.74 5.13 8.24
N THR A 69 -20.80 5.23 7.45
CA THR A 69 -22.16 5.40 7.96
C THR A 69 -23.02 4.24 7.50
N LYS A 70 -23.12 3.27 8.40
CA LYS A 70 -24.07 2.14 8.50
C LYS A 70 -23.66 0.82 7.85
N GLY A 71 -23.21 -0.10 8.71
CA GLY A 71 -23.69 -1.48 8.69
C GLY A 71 -22.77 -2.52 8.05
N CYS A 72 -22.17 -3.35 8.92
CA CYS A 72 -21.70 -4.72 8.65
C CYS A 72 -20.55 -4.90 7.64
N TYR A 73 -19.32 -4.94 8.13
CA TYR A 73 -18.32 -5.91 7.63
C TYR A 73 -18.24 -7.07 8.62
N CYS A 74 -19.16 -8.02 8.48
CA CYS A 74 -19.00 -9.35 9.05
C CYS A 74 -18.41 -10.27 8.00
N ARG A 75 -17.33 -10.97 8.40
CA ARG A 75 -16.69 -12.15 7.79
C ARG A 75 -15.73 -11.90 6.62
N CYS A 76 -14.57 -12.52 6.55
CA CYS A 76 -13.83 -13.41 7.45
C CYS A 76 -12.36 -13.32 7.00
N TRP A 77 -11.43 -13.24 7.95
CA TRP A 77 -10.12 -13.84 7.75
C TRP A 77 -10.31 -15.34 8.00
N GLU A 78 -10.31 -16.12 6.92
CA GLU A 78 -9.90 -17.53 6.90
C GLU A 78 -8.80 -17.68 5.85
#